data_AF-A0A962KFD3-F1
#
_entry.id   AF-A0A962KFD3-F1
#
_cell.length_a   1.000
_cell.length_b   1.000
_cell.length_c   1.000
_cell.angle_alpha   90.00
_cell.angle_beta   90.00
_cell.angle_gamma   90.00
#
_symmetry.space_group_name_H-M   'P 1'
#
loop_
_entity.id
_entity.type
_entity.pdbx_description
1 polymer ?
#
loop_
_entity_poly.entity_id
_entity_poly.type
_entity_poly.pdbx_seq_one_letter_code
_entity_poly.pdbx_strand_id
1 'polypeptide(L)'
;MTRSPSVRCQIPLAVQLRDEATLDNFLAVPAVAPLLRALRGQLRHDGEATIFLFGPAGAGKTHLLQAACHLAGARAQYLPLAELRECAAQEVLQG
;
A
#
# COMPACT_ATOMS: atom_id res chain seq x y z
N MET A 1 -12.46 39.96 0.10
CA MET A 1 -12.71 38.94 1.16
C MET A 1 -13.38 37.73 0.51
N THR A 2 -12.60 36.82 -0.07
CA THR A 2 -13.09 35.56 -0.63
C THR A 2 -12.81 34.47 0.40
N ARG A 3 -13.85 33.81 0.91
CA ARG A 3 -13.72 32.69 1.86
C ARG A 3 -12.97 31.55 1.17
N SER A 4 -11.82 31.16 1.70
CA SER A 4 -11.15 29.91 1.33
C SER A 4 -12.11 28.73 1.60
N PRO A 5 -12.26 27.78 0.66
CA PRO A 5 -13.05 26.58 0.93
C PRO A 5 -12.42 25.85 2.12
N SER A 6 -13.23 25.58 3.14
CA SER A 6 -12.81 24.77 4.28
C SER A 6 -12.66 23.34 3.80
N VAL A 7 -11.43 22.95 3.45
CA VAL A 7 -11.09 21.57 3.12
C VAL A 7 -11.24 20.78 4.41
N ARG A 8 -12.26 19.92 4.48
CA ARG A 8 -12.45 18.98 5.59
C ARG A 8 -11.53 17.77 5.41
N CYS A 9 -10.23 17.98 5.31
CA CYS A 9 -9.29 16.90 5.50
C CYS A 9 -9.26 16.64 7.01
N GLN A 10 -10.12 15.74 7.47
CA GLN A 10 -9.97 15.16 8.80
C GLN A 10 -8.58 14.53 8.83
N ILE A 11 -7.83 14.74 9.92
CA ILE A 11 -6.48 14.16 10.09
C ILE A 11 -6.57 12.70 9.66
N PRO A 12 -5.80 12.25 8.64
CA PRO A 12 -5.84 10.87 8.22
C PRO A 12 -5.51 10.05 9.45
N LEU A 13 -6.51 9.30 9.93
CA LEU A 13 -6.28 8.31 10.96
C LEU A 13 -5.12 7.47 10.46
N ALA A 14 -4.05 7.37 11.26
CA ALA A 14 -2.87 6.60 10.86
C ALA A 14 -3.37 5.24 10.36
N VAL A 15 -3.31 5.03 9.03
CA VAL A 15 -3.82 3.81 8.41
C VAL A 15 -2.90 2.71 8.89
N GLN A 16 -3.31 2.06 9.97
CA GLN A 16 -2.54 0.98 10.55
C GLN A 16 -2.53 -0.14 9.51
N LEU A 17 -1.34 -0.61 9.20
CA LEU A 17 -1.21 -1.86 8.47
C LEU A 17 -1.88 -2.94 9.32
N ARG A 18 -2.57 -3.89 8.68
CA ARG A 18 -3.07 -5.05 9.39
C ARG A 18 -1.87 -5.88 9.83
N ASP A 19 -1.78 -6.21 11.11
CA ASP A 19 -0.66 -6.98 11.66
C ASP A 19 -0.50 -8.34 10.98
N GLU A 20 -1.62 -8.93 10.54
CA GLU A 20 -1.65 -10.23 9.90
C GLU A 20 -1.34 -10.18 8.40
N ALA A 21 -1.22 -8.98 7.80
CA ALA A 21 -0.98 -8.82 6.37
C ALA A 21 0.50 -9.01 6.01
N THR A 22 1.11 -10.14 6.39
CA THR A 22 2.51 -10.47 6.06
C THR A 22 2.59 -11.45 4.88
N LEU A 23 3.75 -11.53 4.21
CA LEU A 23 3.93 -12.52 3.13
C LEU A 23 3.88 -13.96 3.63
N ASP A 24 4.31 -14.19 4.88
CA ASP A 24 4.30 -15.52 5.48
C ASP A 24 2.88 -15.97 5.86
N ASN A 25 1.97 -15.01 6.08
CA ASN A 25 0.55 -15.25 6.30
C ASN A 25 -0.31 -15.09 5.02
N PHE A 26 0.31 -15.19 3.84
CA PHE A 26 -0.40 -15.24 2.57
C PHE A 26 -0.49 -16.68 2.07
N LEU A 27 -1.71 -17.16 1.80
CA LEU A 27 -1.92 -18.50 1.24
C LEU A 27 -1.40 -18.56 -0.20
N ALA A 28 -0.15 -18.99 -0.36
CA ALA A 28 0.50 -19.07 -1.65
C ALA A 28 0.03 -20.31 -2.44
N VAL A 29 -0.37 -20.09 -3.69
CA VAL A 29 -0.49 -21.15 -4.69
C VAL A 29 0.73 -21.13 -5.61
N PRO A 30 1.11 -22.25 -6.26
CA PRO A 30 2.32 -22.32 -7.09
C PRO A 30 2.44 -21.20 -8.14
N ALA A 31 1.32 -20.81 -8.75
CA ALA A 31 1.28 -19.75 -9.76
C ALA A 31 1.71 -18.37 -9.24
N VAL A 32 1.60 -18.11 -7.92
CA VAL A 32 1.92 -16.81 -7.31
C VAL A 32 3.38 -16.76 -6.80
N ALA A 33 4.10 -17.87 -6.82
CA ALA A 33 5.47 -17.95 -6.31
C ALA A 33 6.45 -16.94 -6.95
N PRO A 34 6.41 -16.66 -8.28
CA PRO A 34 7.27 -15.64 -8.88
C PRO A 34 6.99 -14.23 -8.32
N LEU A 35 5.72 -13.90 -8.10
CA LEU A 35 5.33 -12.63 -7.51
C LEU A 35 5.85 -12.50 -6.07
N LEU A 36 5.68 -13.53 -5.24
CA LEU A 36 6.19 -13.48 -3.86
C LEU A 36 7.71 -13.34 -3.80
N ARG A 37 8.42 -13.95 -4.77
CA ARG A 37 9.88 -13.77 -4.91
C ARG A 37 10.22 -12.33 -5.28
N ALA A 38 9.49 -11.73 -6.22
CA ALA A 38 9.69 -10.34 -6.62
C ALA A 38 9.46 -9.37 -5.45
N LEU A 39 8.37 -9.55 -4.68
CA LEU A 39 8.08 -8.74 -3.49
C LEU A 39 9.17 -8.87 -2.42
N ARG A 40 9.65 -10.09 -2.13
CA ARG A 40 10.76 -10.31 -1.17
C ARG A 40 12.08 -9.70 -1.65
N GLY A 41 12.30 -9.64 -2.96
CA GLY A 41 13.52 -9.11 -3.57
C GLY A 41 13.48 -7.61 -3.86
N GLN A 42 12.31 -6.96 -3.76
CA GLN A 42 12.09 -5.61 -4.28
C GLN A 42 13.06 -4.55 -3.72
N LEU A 43 13.45 -4.70 -2.45
CA LEU A 43 14.32 -3.74 -1.77
C LEU A 43 15.82 -4.00 -1.98
N ARG A 44 16.18 -5.03 -2.76
CA ARG A 44 17.57 -5.29 -3.15
C ARG A 44 17.99 -4.33 -4.27
N HIS A 45 19.30 -4.14 -4.43
CA HIS A 45 19.85 -3.26 -5.47
C HIS A 45 19.45 -3.67 -6.89
N ASP A 46 19.27 -4.96 -7.12
CA ASP A 46 18.84 -5.59 -8.38
C ASP A 46 17.35 -5.97 -8.39
N GLY A 47 16.58 -5.52 -7.40
CA GLY A 47 15.15 -5.77 -7.31
C GLY A 47 14.35 -4.98 -8.34
N GLU A 48 13.17 -5.49 -8.69
CA GLU A 48 12.24 -4.77 -9.58
C GLU A 48 11.77 -3.47 -8.93
N ALA A 49 12.07 -2.33 -9.56
CA ALA A 49 11.74 -1.01 -8.99
C ALA A 49 10.23 -0.79 -8.84
N THR A 50 9.45 -1.31 -9.78
CA THR A 50 8.00 -1.12 -9.85
C THR A 50 7.30 -2.45 -10.10
N ILE A 51 6.34 -2.78 -9.25
CA ILE A 51 5.51 -3.99 -9.37
C ILE A 51 4.04 -3.56 -9.47
N PHE A 52 3.38 -3.95 -10.55
CA PHE A 52 1.94 -3.75 -10.71
C PHE A 52 1.18 -5.06 -10.46
N LEU A 53 0.19 -5.03 -9.57
CA LEU A 53 -0.62 -6.19 -9.20
C LEU A 53 -2.04 -6.04 -9.74
N PHE A 54 -2.47 -7.03 -10.52
CA PHE A 54 -3.83 -7.12 -11.03
C PHE A 54 -4.43 -8.49 -10.71
N GLY A 55 -5.74 -8.52 -10.52
CA GLY A 55 -6.49 -9.73 -10.25
C GLY A 55 -7.90 -9.42 -9.74
N PRO A 56 -8.77 -10.43 -9.64
CA PRO A 56 -10.16 -10.25 -9.25
C PRO A 56 -10.30 -9.72 -7.81
N ALA A 57 -11.51 -9.27 -7.45
CA ALA A 57 -11.85 -8.97 -6.06
C ALA A 57 -11.58 -10.20 -5.17
N GLY A 58 -11.08 -9.97 -3.96
CA GLY A 58 -10.74 -11.07 -3.04
C GLY A 58 -9.42 -11.80 -3.31
N ALA A 59 -8.70 -11.50 -4.41
CA ALA A 59 -7.41 -12.15 -4.71
C ALA A 59 -6.23 -11.77 -3.77
N GLY A 60 -6.48 -11.05 -2.68
CA GLY A 60 -5.44 -10.69 -1.71
C GLY A 60 -4.51 -9.53 -2.12
N LYS A 61 -4.87 -8.72 -3.12
CA LYS A 61 -4.07 -7.56 -3.57
C LYS A 61 -3.72 -6.59 -2.43
N THR A 62 -4.71 -6.23 -1.61
CA THR A 62 -4.50 -5.35 -0.44
C THR A 62 -3.58 -5.98 0.59
N HIS A 63 -3.71 -7.29 0.85
CA HIS A 63 -2.84 -8.04 1.75
C HIS A 63 -1.39 -8.00 1.27
N LEU A 64 -1.16 -8.31 -0.01
CA LEU A 64 0.20 -8.31 -0.59
C LEU A 64 0.83 -6.92 -0.59
N LEU A 65 0.05 -5.87 -0.84
CA LEU A 65 0.55 -4.49 -0.79
C LEU A 65 0.95 -4.08 0.63
N GLN A 66 0.12 -4.40 1.63
CA GLN A 66 0.47 -4.16 3.04
C GLN A 66 1.64 -5.02 3.50
N ALA A 67 1.76 -6.26 3.02
CA ALA A 67 2.90 -7.13 3.29
C ALA A 67 4.21 -6.56 2.75
N ALA A 68 4.18 -5.94 1.56
CA ALA A 68 5.33 -5.23 1.04
C ALA A 68 5.73 -4.04 1.92
N CYS A 69 4.75 -3.30 2.47
CA CYS A 69 5.02 -2.24 3.44
C CYS A 69 5.67 -2.78 4.72
N HIS A 70 5.20 -3.92 5.25
CA HIS A 70 5.83 -4.59 6.40
C HIS A 70 7.31 -4.95 6.12
N LEU A 71 7.64 -5.45 4.92
CA LEU A 71 9.03 -5.74 4.54
C LEU A 71 9.91 -4.49 4.47
N ALA A 72 9.36 -3.37 4.01
CA ALA A 72 10.07 -2.10 3.89
C ALA A 72 10.18 -1.33 5.21
N GLY A 73 9.31 -1.63 6.18
CA GLY A 73 9.24 -0.98 7.48
C GLY A 73 8.94 0.51 7.37
N ALA A 74 9.63 1.33 8.17
CA ALA A 74 9.45 2.78 8.22
C ALA A 74 9.72 3.53 6.90
N ARG A 75 10.23 2.85 5.86
CA ARG A 75 10.49 3.42 4.53
C ARG A 75 9.32 3.26 3.56
N ALA A 76 8.22 2.65 3.97
CA ALA A 76 7.03 2.48 3.15
C ALA A 76 5.87 3.35 3.60
N GLN A 77 5.05 3.75 2.63
CA GLN A 77 3.78 4.41 2.85
C GLN A 77 2.70 3.61 2.10
N TYR A 78 1.62 3.27 2.81
CA TYR A 78 0.46 2.59 2.24
C TYR A 78 -0.62 3.63 1.94
N LEU A 79 -1.03 3.73 0.67
CA LEU A 79 -2.00 4.72 0.20
C LEU A 79 -3.27 4.02 -0.31
N PRO A 80 -4.32 3.87 0.51
CA PRO A 80 -5.61 3.32 0.08
C PRO A 80 -6.35 4.35 -0.79
N LEU A 81 -6.07 4.36 -2.09
CA LEU A 81 -6.57 5.39 -3.01
C LEU A 81 -8.10 5.58 -3.00
N ALA A 82 -8.88 4.53 -2.70
CA ALA A 82 -10.33 4.63 -2.60
C ALA A 82 -10.80 5.51 -1.42
N GLU A 83 -10.07 5.50 -0.31
CA GLU A 83 -10.34 6.31 0.89
C GLU A 83 -9.80 7.74 0.72
N LEU A 84 -8.73 7.90 -0.05
CA LEU A 84 -8.07 9.19 -0.30
C LEU A 84 -8.76 10.05 -1.36
N ARG A 85 -9.87 9.59 -1.97
CA ARG A 85 -10.55 10.29 -3.08
C ARG A 85 -11.03 11.69 -2.74
N GLU A 86 -11.39 11.92 -1.49
CA GLU A 86 -11.91 13.20 -1.00
C GLU A 86 -10.79 14.12 -0.47
N CYS A 87 -9.55 13.62 -0.39
CA CYS A 87 -8.39 14.42 0.00
C CYS A 87 -7.83 15.14 -1.22
N ALA A 88 -7.41 16.40 -1.04
CA ALA A 88 -6.69 17.08 -2.10
C ALA A 88 -5.32 16.41 -2.32
N ALA A 89 -4.89 16.23 -3.56
CA ALA A 89 -3.67 15.48 -3.88
C ALA A 89 -2.42 16.04 -3.17
N GLN A 90 -2.31 17.37 -3.05
CA GLN A 90 -1.21 18.01 -2.33
C GLN A 90 -1.23 17.76 -0.81
N GLU A 91 -2.34 17.30 -0.25
CA GLU A 91 -2.52 17.03 1.19
C GLU A 91 -2.27 15.56 1.56
N VAL A 92 -2.30 14.64 0.60
CA VAL A 92 -2.23 13.18 0.86
C VAL A 92 -0.95 12.75 1.61
N LEU A 93 0.16 13.44 1.35
CA LEU A 93 1.47 13.15 1.97
C LEU A 93 1.90 14.23 2.97
N GLN A 94 1.01 15.16 3.32
CA GLN A 94 1.28 16.16 4.35
C GLN A 94 1.05 15.50 5.71
N GLY A 95 2.11 14.93 6.27
CA GLY A 95 2.20 14.42 7.63
C GLY A 95 3.08 15.29 8.51
#